data_AF-A0A945BKT5-F1
#
_entry.id   AF-A0A945BKT5-F1
#
_cell.length_a   1.000
_cell.length_b   1.000
_cell.length_c   1.000
_cell.angle_alpha   90.00
_cell.angle_beta   90.00
_cell.angle_gamma   90.00
#
_symmetry.space_group_name_H-M   'P 1'
#
loop_
_entity.id
_entity.type
_entity.pdbx_description
1 polymer ?
#
loop_
_entity_poly.entity_id
_entity_poly.type
_entity_poly.pdbx_seq_one_letter_code
_entity_poly.pdbx_strand_id
1 'polypeptide(L)'
;WTWFLPQFCEALDRAWPNDPDAVEAANGYLGSVAGLMNDGCLGQVPELLDGDTPHRQRGCDAQAWGVSEALRVWHLLDELN
;
A
#
# COMPACT_ATOMS: atom_id res chain seq x y z
N TRP A 1 -1.36 4.40 10.30
CA TRP A 1 -1.42 2.95 10.10
C TRP A 1 -1.31 2.67 8.62
N THR A 2 -0.28 1.94 8.21
CA THR A 2 0.03 1.71 6.79
C THR A 2 -0.87 0.66 6.13
N TRP A 3 -1.43 -0.29 6.89
CA TRP A 3 -2.28 -1.36 6.37
C TRP A 3 -3.60 -0.89 5.73
N PHE A 4 -4.02 0.36 5.96
CA PHE A 4 -5.19 0.94 5.27
C PHE A 4 -4.89 1.33 3.81
N LEU A 5 -3.63 1.59 3.44
CA LEU A 5 -3.29 2.03 2.09
C LEU A 5 -3.64 0.97 1.03
N PRO A 6 -3.28 -0.33 1.18
CA PRO A 6 -3.74 -1.35 0.24
C PRO A 6 -5.26 -1.46 0.17
N GLN A 7 -5.97 -1.39 1.30
CA GLN A 7 -7.44 -1.45 1.33
C GLN A 7 -8.09 -0.27 0.61
N PHE A 8 -7.50 0.92 0.71
CA PHE A 8 -7.91 2.08 -0.05
C PHE A 8 -7.73 1.85 -1.56
N CYS A 9 -6.62 1.26 -1.99
CA CYS A 9 -6.37 0.97 -3.40
C CYS A 9 -7.38 -0.05 -3.96
N GLU A 10 -7.70 -1.10 -3.20
CA GLU A 10 -8.78 -2.02 -3.57
C GLU A 10 -10.15 -1.33 -3.60
N ALA A 11 -10.40 -0.40 -2.67
CA ALA A 11 -11.65 0.35 -2.65
C ALA A 11 -11.81 1.29 -3.86
N LEU A 12 -10.70 1.79 -4.44
CA LEU A 12 -10.74 2.59 -5.67
C LEU A 12 -11.31 1.77 -6.84
N ASP A 13 -10.77 0.59 -7.10
CA ASP A 13 -11.30 -0.31 -8.15
C ASP A 13 -12.79 -0.64 -7.89
N ARG A 14 -13.13 -1.01 -6.65
CA ARG A 14 -14.51 -1.35 -6.29
C ARG A 14 -15.50 -0.19 -6.44
N ALA A 15 -15.05 1.05 -6.24
CA ALA A 15 -15.88 2.24 -6.37
C ALA A 15 -16.09 2.65 -7.84
N TRP A 16 -15.13 2.33 -8.71
CA TRP A 16 -15.15 2.62 -10.15
C TRP A 16 -14.85 1.36 -10.98
N PRO A 17 -15.79 0.39 -11.03
CA PRO A 17 -15.55 -0.88 -11.69
C PRO A 17 -15.37 -0.72 -13.21
N ASN A 18 -14.33 -1.35 -13.77
CA ASN A 18 -13.90 -1.27 -15.18
C ASN A 18 -13.43 0.12 -15.62
N ASP A 19 -13.03 0.97 -14.69
CA ASP A 19 -12.41 2.27 -14.98
C ASP A 19 -10.87 2.12 -14.98
N PRO A 20 -10.20 2.21 -16.14
CA PRO A 20 -8.75 2.07 -16.21
C PRO A 20 -8.01 3.18 -15.45
N ASP A 21 -8.59 4.38 -15.34
CA ASP A 21 -7.97 5.49 -14.61
C ASP A 21 -8.00 5.21 -13.09
N ALA A 22 -9.03 4.51 -12.60
CA ALA A 22 -9.12 4.10 -11.20
C ALA A 22 -8.08 3.01 -10.86
N VAL A 23 -7.88 2.05 -11.76
CA VAL A 23 -6.85 1.00 -11.61
C VAL A 23 -5.45 1.60 -11.69
N GLU A 24 -5.21 2.54 -12.62
CA GLU A 24 -3.94 3.27 -12.70
C GLU A 24 -3.65 4.06 -11.41
N ALA A 25 -4.63 4.79 -10.90
CA ALA A 25 -4.49 5.53 -9.64
C ALA A 25 -4.20 4.58 -8.46
N ALA A 26 -4.92 3.46 -8.36
CA ALA A 26 -4.70 2.45 -7.33
C ALA A 26 -3.27 1.86 -7.40
N ASN A 27 -2.78 1.55 -8.60
CA ASN A 27 -1.41 1.09 -8.80
C ASN A 27 -0.37 2.15 -8.39
N GLY A 28 -0.60 3.42 -8.74
CA GLY A 28 0.26 4.53 -8.35
C GLY A 28 0.36 4.71 -6.84
N TYR A 29 -0.78 4.68 -6.13
CA TYR A 29 -0.81 4.78 -4.67
C TYR A 29 -0.19 3.54 -4.00
N LEU A 30 -0.55 2.34 -4.43
CA LEU A 30 0.00 1.11 -3.86
C LEU A 30 1.51 1.05 -4.08
N GLY A 31 1.99 1.45 -5.26
CA GLY A 31 3.42 1.49 -5.59
C GLY A 31 4.27 2.36 -4.64
N SER A 32 3.67 3.32 -3.92
CA SER A 32 4.40 4.12 -2.93
C SER A 32 4.97 3.29 -1.78
N VAL A 33 4.44 2.09 -1.51
CA VAL A 33 4.98 1.17 -0.49
C VAL A 33 6.40 0.72 -0.79
N ALA A 34 6.83 0.73 -2.05
CA ALA A 34 8.18 0.33 -2.43
C ALA A 34 9.25 1.20 -1.76
N GLY A 35 8.97 2.48 -1.52
CA GLY A 35 9.88 3.36 -0.77
C GLY A 35 10.07 2.90 0.67
N LEU A 36 8.97 2.51 1.34
CA LEU A 36 8.99 2.00 2.71
C LEU A 36 9.69 0.65 2.80
N MET A 37 9.48 -0.25 1.84
CA MET A 37 10.13 -1.57 1.83
C MET A 37 11.64 -1.52 1.61
N ASN A 38 12.14 -0.41 1.05
CA ASN A 38 13.56 -0.17 0.82
C ASN A 38 14.22 0.66 1.94
N ASP A 39 13.49 1.02 3.00
CA ASP A 39 13.97 1.83 4.12
C ASP A 39 13.56 1.24 5.48
N GLY A 40 14.34 1.48 6.54
CA GLY A 40 14.07 0.88 7.85
C GLY A 40 14.25 -0.65 7.84
N CYS A 41 13.16 -1.41 7.96
CA CYS A 41 13.19 -2.87 7.93
C CYS A 41 12.99 -3.40 6.51
N LEU A 42 14.07 -3.87 5.89
CA LEU A 42 14.07 -4.27 4.48
C LEU A 42 13.00 -5.34 4.17
N GLY A 43 12.23 -5.09 3.11
CA GLY A 43 11.15 -5.95 2.65
C GLY A 43 9.89 -5.91 3.52
N GLN A 44 9.82 -5.00 4.50
CA GLN A 44 8.66 -4.85 5.38
C GLN A 44 8.00 -3.48 5.17
N VAL A 45 6.75 -3.37 5.62
CA VAL A 45 6.03 -2.10 5.69
C VAL A 45 5.86 -1.76 7.19
N PRO A 46 6.33 -0.60 7.67
CA PRO A 46 6.24 -0.23 9.08
C PRO A 46 4.77 -0.07 9.50
N GLU A 47 4.44 -0.35 10.75
CA GLU A 47 3.07 -0.25 11.27
C GLU A 47 2.47 1.16 11.13
N LEU A 48 3.27 2.16 11.50
CA LEU A 48 2.87 3.55 11.64
C LEU A 48 3.88 4.47 10.93
N LEU A 49 3.34 5.55 10.38
CA LEU A 49 4.10 6.68 9.85
C LEU A 49 3.53 7.96 10.45
N ASP A 50 4.40 8.93 10.75
CA ASP A 50 3.96 10.28 11.10
C ASP A 50 3.17 10.90 9.93
N GLY A 51 2.13 11.68 10.22
CA GLY A 51 1.29 12.32 9.20
C GLY A 51 2.00 13.42 8.42
N ASP A 52 2.91 14.15 9.07
CA ASP A 52 3.71 15.21 8.45
C ASP A 52 5.06 14.68 7.97
N THR A 53 5.57 15.28 6.89
CA THR A 53 6.96 15.06 6.44
C THR A 53 7.93 15.32 7.61
N PRO A 54 8.91 14.43 7.87
CA PRO A 54 9.41 13.38 7.00
C PRO A 54 8.76 11.99 7.17
N HIS A 55 7.53 11.90 7.68
CA HIS A 55 6.77 10.65 7.84
C HIS A 55 7.56 9.55 8.55
N ARG A 56 8.10 9.85 9.75
CA ARG A 56 8.98 8.91 10.44
C ARG A 56 8.27 7.59 10.73
N GLN A 57 8.98 6.48 10.54
CA GLN A 57 8.50 5.14 10.88
C GLN A 57 8.33 5.02 12.41
N ARG A 58 7.22 4.42 12.84
CA ARG A 58 6.82 4.21 14.24
C ARG A 58 6.19 2.83 14.41
N GLY A 59 6.03 2.43 15.67
CA GLY A 59 5.41 1.15 16.01
C GLY A 59 6.35 -0.02 15.74
N CYS A 60 5.79 -1.18 15.42
CA CYS A 60 6.60 -2.33 15.03
C CYS A 60 7.05 -2.21 13.56
N ASP A 61 8.35 -2.44 13.34
CA ASP A 61 9.01 -2.29 12.04
C ASP A 61 8.58 -3.36 11.03
N ALA A 62 8.16 -4.53 11.50
CA ALA A 62 7.82 -5.69 10.69
C ALA A 62 6.54 -6.35 11.18
N GLN A 63 5.43 -6.15 10.45
CA GLN A 63 4.16 -6.79 10.77
C GLN A 63 3.52 -7.44 9.56
N ALA A 64 3.05 -8.67 9.76
CA ALA A 64 2.53 -9.52 8.69
C ALA A 64 1.37 -8.86 7.93
N TRP A 65 0.44 -8.22 8.63
CA TRP A 65 -0.78 -7.67 8.02
C TRP A 65 -0.53 -6.58 6.95
N GLY A 66 0.49 -5.73 7.12
CA GLY A 66 0.74 -4.59 6.25
C GLY A 66 1.32 -5.08 4.92
N VAL A 67 2.34 -5.93 5.00
CA VAL A 67 2.96 -6.53 3.82
C VAL A 67 2.05 -7.55 3.14
N SER A 68 1.26 -8.32 3.89
CA SER A 68 0.32 -9.28 3.29
C SER A 68 -0.82 -8.59 2.54
N GLU A 69 -1.37 -7.50 3.09
CA GLU A 69 -2.41 -6.73 2.39
C GLU A 69 -1.84 -6.00 1.17
N ALA A 70 -0.63 -5.46 1.25
CA ALA A 70 0.03 -4.87 0.09
C ALA A 70 0.21 -5.90 -1.04
N LEU A 71 0.69 -7.11 -0.73
CA LEU A 71 0.86 -8.18 -1.70
C LEU A 71 -0.47 -8.67 -2.27
N ARG A 72 -1.49 -8.86 -1.41
CA ARG A 72 -2.83 -9.32 -1.84
C ARG A 72 -3.45 -8.35 -2.83
N VAL A 73 -3.41 -7.05 -2.52
CA VAL A 73 -3.98 -6.01 -3.38
C VAL A 73 -3.13 -5.82 -4.64
N TRP A 74 -1.81 -6.01 -4.55
CA TRP A 74 -0.95 -6.01 -5.75
C TRP A 74 -1.40 -7.07 -6.75
N HIS A 75 -1.62 -8.31 -6.30
CA HIS A 75 -2.14 -9.37 -7.17
C HIS A 75 -3.53 -9.07 -7.73
N LEU A 76 -4.42 -8.52 -6.90
CA LEU A 76 -5.75 -8.08 -7.37
C LEU A 76 -5.64 -7.08 -8.53
N LEU A 77 -4.80 -6.04 -8.39
CA LEU A 77 -4.67 -5.00 -9.42
C LEU A 77 -3.92 -5.51 -10.66
N ASP A 78 -2.97 -6.43 -10.50
CA ASP A 78 -2.25 -7.08 -11.61
C ASP A 78 -3.20 -7.91 -12.50
N GLU A 79 -4.21 -8.55 -11.91
CA GLU A 79 -5.25 -9.29 -12.64
C GLU A 79 -6.24 -8.40 -13.42
N LEU A 80 -6.28 -7.09 -13.11
CA LEU A 80 -7.17 -6.11 -13.74
C LEU A 80 -6.51 -5.36 -14.92
N ASN A 81 -5.18 -5.49 -15.07
CA ASN A 81 -4.40 -4.91 -16.17
C ASN A 81 -4.40 -5.83 -17.41
#